data_AF-A0A844GTY6-F1
#
_entry.id   AF-A0A844GTY6-F1
#
_cell.length_a   1.000
_cell.length_b   1.000
_cell.length_c   1.000
_cell.angle_alpha   90.00
_cell.angle_beta   90.00
_cell.angle_gamma   90.00
#
_symmetry.space_group_name_H-M   'P 1'
#
loop_
_entity.id
_entity.type
_entity.pdbx_description
1 polymer ?
#
loop_
_entity_poly.entity_id
_entity_poly.type
_entity_poly.pdbx_seq_one_letter_code
_entity_poly.pdbx_strand_id
1 'polypeptide(L)'
;MYDGDTFRVFKDNTQLKIRFACVDAPEKAQPLGIQSRDYLRSLLQQYNYQVSLNITEIDRYNRSVAEVYLPNGQLVQELQTKVGMVYPYERYKDDCPTWEKVKKAGVVAKRNRIGVWAGNYEKPWDYRRKK
;
A
#
# COMPACT_ATOMS: atom_id res chain seq x y z
N MET A 1 -1.96 -9.25 -8.65
CA MET A 1 -2.29 -8.19 -7.66
C MET A 1 -3.70 -8.39 -7.17
N TYR A 2 -3.98 -8.11 -5.89
CA TYR A 2 -5.30 -8.26 -5.31
C TYR A 2 -6.05 -6.92 -5.25
N ASP A 3 -5.40 -5.90 -4.69
CA ASP A 3 -5.88 -4.53 -4.51
C ASP A 3 -4.66 -3.58 -4.51
N GLY A 4 -4.80 -2.39 -3.93
CA GLY A 4 -3.75 -1.37 -3.87
C GLY A 4 -2.69 -1.56 -2.79
N ASP A 5 -2.79 -2.56 -1.92
CA ASP A 5 -1.79 -2.80 -0.86
C ASP A 5 -1.40 -4.29 -0.70
N THR A 6 -2.04 -5.18 -1.46
CA THR A 6 -1.85 -6.63 -1.37
C THR A 6 -1.56 -7.25 -2.73
N PHE A 7 -0.48 -8.03 -2.83
CA PHE A 7 -0.13 -8.80 -4.03
C PHE A 7 0.64 -10.09 -3.70
N ARG A 8 1.06 -10.81 -4.74
CA ARG A 8 1.84 -12.04 -4.62
C ARG A 8 3.21 -11.83 -5.25
N VAL A 9 4.24 -12.34 -4.60
CA VAL A 9 5.61 -12.39 -5.11
C VAL A 9 6.03 -13.83 -5.24
N PHE A 10 6.81 -14.15 -6.26
CA PHE A 10 7.48 -15.44 -6.39
C PHE A 10 8.95 -15.27 -6.04
N LYS A 11 9.42 -16.09 -5.10
CA LYS A 11 10.84 -16.22 -4.74
C LYS A 11 11.19 -17.69 -4.79
N ASP A 12 12.10 -18.10 -5.66
CA ASP A 12 12.58 -19.48 -5.79
C ASP A 12 11.42 -20.52 -5.85
N ASN A 13 10.48 -20.30 -6.78
CA ASN A 13 9.22 -21.05 -6.95
C ASN A 13 8.25 -21.04 -5.75
N THR A 14 8.58 -20.34 -4.67
CA THR A 14 7.70 -20.15 -3.51
C THR A 14 6.88 -18.87 -3.69
N GLN A 15 5.56 -19.00 -3.58
CA GLN A 15 4.65 -17.87 -3.68
C GLN A 15 4.38 -17.27 -2.29
N LEU A 16 4.76 -16.01 -2.10
CA LEU A 16 4.49 -15.24 -0.90
C LEU A 16 3.30 -14.30 -1.13
N LYS A 17 2.42 -14.17 -0.14
CA LYS A 17 1.36 -13.14 -0.12
C LYS A 17 1.89 -11.94 0.65
N ILE A 18 1.99 -10.81 0.00
CA ILE A 18 2.51 -9.58 0.58
C ILE A 18 1.35 -8.64 0.88
N ARG A 19 1.29 -8.14 2.11
CA ARG A 19 0.49 -6.97 2.53
C ARG A 19 1.47 -5.84 2.83
N PHE A 20 1.16 -4.63 2.38
CA PHE A 20 1.97 -3.47 2.75
C PHE A 20 1.90 -3.17 4.24
N ALA A 21 3.07 -2.91 4.81
CA ALA A 21 3.18 -2.14 6.05
C ALA A 21 2.71 -0.70 5.81
N CYS A 22 2.49 0.07 6.88
CA CYS A 22 2.28 1.53 6.89
C CYS A 22 0.96 2.05 6.30
N VAL A 23 0.38 1.36 5.32
CA VAL A 23 -0.74 1.88 4.52
C VAL A 23 -1.91 0.92 4.49
N ASP A 24 -3.05 1.43 4.07
CA ASP A 24 -4.24 0.66 3.80
C ASP A 24 -4.91 1.24 2.53
N ALA A 25 -5.10 0.37 1.53
CA ALA A 25 -5.72 0.75 0.27
C ALA A 25 -7.25 0.68 0.36
N PRO A 26 -8.00 1.51 -0.38
CA PRO A 26 -9.42 1.29 -0.59
C PRO A 26 -9.64 -0.12 -1.15
N GLU A 27 -10.65 -0.82 -0.63
CA GLU A 27 -11.08 -2.11 -1.17
C GLU A 27 -11.49 -1.94 -2.63
N LYS A 28 -11.35 -2.98 -3.45
CA LYS A 28 -11.71 -2.90 -4.89
C LYS A 28 -13.13 -2.39 -5.17
N ALA A 29 -14.06 -2.65 -4.26
CA ALA A 29 -15.46 -2.21 -4.36
C ALA A 29 -15.69 -0.77 -3.85
N GLN A 30 -14.71 -0.17 -3.19
CA GLN A 30 -14.75 1.22 -2.76
C GLN A 30 -14.31 2.15 -3.89
N PRO A 31 -14.72 3.44 -3.84
CA PRO A 31 -14.14 4.47 -4.69
C PRO A 31 -12.61 4.43 -4.64
N LEU A 32 -11.97 4.55 -5.80
CA LEU A 32 -10.52 4.50 -5.99
C LEU A 32 -9.85 3.15 -5.75
N GLY A 33 -10.58 2.08 -5.38
CA GLY A 33 -9.99 0.76 -5.15
C GLY A 33 -9.34 0.15 -6.40
N ILE A 34 -10.00 0.28 -7.56
CA ILE A 34 -9.44 -0.17 -8.85
C ILE A 34 -8.27 0.72 -9.28
N GLN A 35 -8.40 2.04 -9.15
CA GLN A 35 -7.35 2.99 -9.48
C GLN A 35 -6.07 2.75 -8.64
N SER A 36 -6.25 2.48 -7.35
CA SER A 36 -5.15 2.18 -6.43
C SER A 36 -4.38 0.92 -6.85
N ARG A 37 -5.10 -0.18 -7.12
CA ARG A 37 -4.52 -1.42 -7.66
C ARG A 37 -3.78 -1.19 -8.98
N ASP A 38 -4.39 -0.44 -9.89
CA ASP A 38 -3.85 -0.25 -11.23
C ASP A 38 -2.63 0.67 -11.23
N TYR A 39 -2.58 1.65 -10.33
CA TYR A 39 -1.38 2.45 -10.06
C TYR A 39 -0.25 1.60 -9.51
N LEU A 40 -0.52 0.74 -8.50
CA LEU A 40 0.49 -0.18 -8.00
C LEU A 40 1.03 -1.09 -9.12
N ARG A 41 0.14 -1.62 -9.97
CA ARG A 41 0.51 -2.45 -11.13
C ARG A 41 1.41 -1.70 -12.10
N SER A 42 1.04 -0.49 -12.51
CA SER A 42 1.82 0.29 -13.45
C SER A 42 3.16 0.71 -12.87
N LEU A 43 3.22 0.99 -11.56
CA LEU A 43 4.46 1.31 -10.87
C LEU A 43 5.42 0.13 -10.86
N LEU A 44 4.96 -1.08 -10.48
CA LEU A 44 5.84 -2.26 -10.50
C LEU A 44 6.22 -2.69 -11.92
N GLN A 45 5.34 -2.51 -12.90
CA GLN A 45 5.60 -2.85 -14.30
C GLN A 45 6.79 -2.07 -14.88
N GLN A 46 6.97 -0.80 -14.49
CA GLN A 46 8.12 0.02 -14.91
C GLN A 46 9.48 -0.56 -14.49
N TYR A 47 9.48 -1.46 -13.52
CA TYR A 47 10.68 -2.13 -12.99
C TYR A 47 10.65 -3.64 -13.24
N ASN A 48 9.95 -4.07 -14.31
CA ASN A 48 9.81 -5.48 -14.68
C ASN A 48 9.30 -6.37 -13.53
N TYR A 49 8.45 -5.81 -12.67
CA TYR A 49 7.91 -6.46 -11.47
C TYR A 49 8.97 -6.94 -10.46
N GLN A 50 10.19 -6.42 -10.53
CA GLN A 50 11.24 -6.69 -9.55
C GLN A 50 11.06 -5.79 -8.33
N VAL A 51 11.11 -6.37 -7.14
CA VAL A 51 10.97 -5.66 -5.87
C VAL A 51 11.88 -6.28 -4.80
N SER A 52 12.32 -5.44 -3.87
CA SER A 52 12.95 -5.89 -2.62
C SER A 52 11.94 -5.75 -1.48
N LEU A 53 11.89 -6.76 -0.61
CA LEU A 53 10.95 -6.82 0.51
C LEU A 53 11.72 -6.71 1.84
N ASN A 54 11.26 -5.83 2.71
CA ASN A 54 11.64 -5.84 4.12
C ASN A 54 10.43 -6.33 4.92
N ILE A 55 10.42 -7.62 5.26
CA ILE A 55 9.31 -8.28 5.96
C ILE A 55 9.45 -7.99 7.46
N THR A 56 8.40 -7.42 8.06
CA THR A 56 8.40 -7.03 9.48
C THR A 56 7.68 -8.06 10.34
N GLU A 57 6.62 -8.69 9.83
CA GLU A 57 5.88 -9.75 10.52
C GLU A 57 5.12 -10.66 9.54
N ILE A 58 4.54 -11.73 10.08
CA ILE A 58 3.53 -12.54 9.40
C ILE A 58 2.20 -12.35 10.12
N ASP A 59 1.18 -11.88 9.40
CA ASP A 59 -0.13 -11.63 10.00
C ASP A 59 -0.93 -12.93 10.22
N ARG A 60 -2.05 -12.82 10.95
CA ARG A 60 -2.96 -13.95 11.23
C ARG A 60 -3.56 -14.63 10.00
N TYR A 61 -3.46 -14.01 8.82
CA TYR A 61 -3.95 -14.54 7.54
C TYR A 61 -2.83 -15.19 6.73
N ASN A 62 -1.66 -15.39 7.34
CA ASN A 62 -0.46 -15.93 6.72
C ASN A 62 0.01 -15.07 5.53
N ARG A 63 -0.11 -13.75 5.65
CA ARG A 63 0.50 -12.77 4.73
C ARG A 63 1.74 -12.20 5.38
N SER A 64 2.79 -12.02 4.59
CA SER A 64 3.96 -11.25 4.99
C SER A 64 3.60 -9.77 4.96
N VAL A 65 3.68 -9.11 6.11
CA VAL A 65 3.61 -7.64 6.19
C VAL A 65 5.00 -7.12 5.86
N ALA A 66 5.09 -6.25 4.85
CA ALA A 66 6.38 -5.81 4.35
C ALA A 66 6.37 -4.37 3.84
N GLU A 67 7.52 -3.71 4.01
CA GLU A 67 7.91 -2.57 3.19
C GLU A 67 8.41 -3.07 1.84
N VAL A 68 8.00 -2.39 0.76
CA VAL A 68 8.33 -2.81 -0.60
C VAL A 68 9.11 -1.72 -1.29
N TYR A 69 10.28 -2.09 -1.79
CA TYR A 69 11.22 -1.19 -2.43
C TYR A 69 11.35 -1.54 -3.91
N LEU A 70 11.37 -0.51 -4.74
CA LEU A 70 11.73 -0.62 -6.15
C LEU A 70 13.25 -0.82 -6.28
N PRO A 71 13.75 -1.33 -7.43
CA PRO A 71 15.18 -1.53 -7.66
C PRO A 71 16.05 -0.27 -7.47
N ASN A 72 15.47 0.92 -7.65
CA ASN A 72 16.15 2.20 -7.42
C ASN A 72 16.12 2.66 -5.94
N GLY A 73 15.63 1.82 -5.02
CA GLY A 73 15.57 2.11 -3.58
C GLY A 73 14.36 2.93 -3.13
N GLN A 74 13.44 3.30 -4.03
CA GLN A 74 12.24 4.04 -3.64
C GLN A 74 11.21 3.13 -2.95
N LEU A 75 10.60 3.64 -1.87
CA LEU A 75 9.54 2.95 -1.14
C LEU A 75 8.21 3.07 -1.88
N VAL A 76 7.62 1.93 -2.24
CA VAL A 76 6.36 1.87 -3.01
C VAL A 76 5.20 2.48 -2.21
N GLN A 77 5.12 2.21 -0.91
CA GLN A 77 4.13 2.81 -0.01
C GLN A 77 4.16 4.34 -0.04
N GLU A 78 5.36 4.93 -0.03
CA GLU A 78 5.54 6.38 -0.09
C GLU A 78 5.02 6.94 -1.43
N LEU A 79 5.38 6.30 -2.54
CA LEU A 79 4.95 6.72 -3.88
C LEU A 79 3.42 6.68 -4.02
N GLN A 80 2.80 5.56 -3.63
CA GLN A 80 1.34 5.43 -3.62
C GLN A 80 0.65 6.46 -2.73
N THR A 81 1.25 6.77 -1.58
CA THR A 81 0.71 7.76 -0.66
C THR A 81 0.80 9.17 -1.25
N LYS A 82 1.91 9.54 -1.90
CA LYS A 82 2.10 10.86 -2.53
C LYS A 82 1.03 11.16 -3.58
N VAL A 83 0.64 10.16 -4.37
CA VAL A 83 -0.42 10.29 -5.38
C VAL A 83 -1.82 9.98 -4.85
N GLY A 84 -1.97 9.80 -3.53
CA GLY A 84 -3.26 9.58 -2.88
C GLY A 84 -3.95 8.28 -3.31
N MET A 85 -3.22 7.20 -3.58
CA MET A 85 -3.82 5.90 -3.90
C MET A 85 -4.13 5.06 -2.65
N VAL A 86 -3.49 5.37 -1.53
CA VAL A 86 -3.64 4.66 -0.25
C VAL A 86 -3.68 5.64 0.92
N TYR A 87 -4.24 5.21 2.04
CA TYR A 87 -4.20 5.95 3.29
C TYR A 87 -3.01 5.48 4.14
N PRO A 88 -2.19 6.38 4.71
CA PRO A 88 -1.37 6.04 5.87
C PRO A 88 -2.28 5.57 6.99
N TYR A 89 -1.97 4.43 7.60
CA TYR A 89 -2.80 3.86 8.65
C TYR A 89 -2.02 3.75 9.96
N GLU A 90 -2.39 4.60 10.92
CA GLU A 90 -1.69 4.73 12.21
C GLU A 90 -1.61 3.41 12.99
N ARG A 91 -2.56 2.50 12.79
CA ARG A 91 -2.54 1.19 13.45
C ARG A 91 -1.37 0.32 13.00
N TYR A 92 -0.78 0.59 11.84
CA TYR A 92 0.40 -0.11 11.33
C TYR A 92 1.69 0.72 11.45
N LYS A 93 1.70 1.75 12.31
CA LYS A 93 2.90 2.55 12.53
C LYS A 93 4.04 1.72 13.13
N ASP A 94 3.71 0.80 14.04
CA ASP A 94 4.70 0.06 14.83
C ASP A 94 5.39 -1.02 13.98
N ASP A 95 4.69 -1.56 12.98
CA ASP A 95 5.22 -2.54 12.02
C ASP A 95 5.82 -1.88 10.77
N CYS A 96 6.04 -0.56 10.81
CA CYS A 96 6.49 0.27 9.70
C CYS A 96 7.71 1.13 10.08
N PRO A 97 8.94 0.63 9.88
CA PRO A 97 10.17 1.39 10.10
C PRO A 97 10.22 2.74 9.38
N THR A 98 9.57 2.85 8.22
CA THR A 98 9.51 4.06 7.38
C THR A 98 8.27 4.94 7.62
N TRP A 99 7.57 4.77 8.75
CA TRP A 99 6.29 5.43 9.03
C TRP A 99 6.31 6.94 8.79
N GLU A 100 7.35 7.63 9.26
CA GLU A 100 7.46 9.08 9.12
C GLU A 100 7.53 9.55 7.65
N LYS A 101 8.13 8.75 6.74
CA LYS A 101 8.14 9.08 5.30
C LYS A 101 6.74 8.99 4.71
N VAL A 102 6.03 7.90 5.01
CA VAL A 102 4.66 7.65 4.55
C VAL A 102 3.69 8.69 5.12
N LYS A 103 3.81 9.01 6.42
CA LYS A 103 3.01 10.04 7.07
C LYS A 103 3.17 11.41 6.41
N LYS A 104 4.43 11.83 6.16
CA LYS A 104 4.71 13.10 5.47
C LYS A 104 4.12 13.14 4.06
N ALA A 105 4.26 12.06 3.29
CA ALA A 105 3.61 11.93 1.98
C ALA A 105 2.09 12.09 2.07
N GLY A 106 1.47 11.49 3.09
CA GLY A 106 0.03 11.58 3.32
C GLY A 106 -0.44 12.98 3.67
N VAL A 107 0.33 13.73 4.46
CA VAL A 107 0.04 15.14 4.78
C VAL A 107 0.01 15.98 3.50
N VAL A 108 0.98 15.78 2.60
CA VAL A 108 1.04 16.49 1.31
C VAL A 108 -0.15 16.13 0.42
N ALA A 109 -0.46 14.84 0.27
CA ALA A 109 -1.60 14.40 -0.53
C ALA A 109 -2.94 14.93 0.02
N LYS A 110 -3.10 14.94 1.35
CA LYS A 110 -4.28 15.48 2.03
C LYS A 110 -4.42 16.98 1.83
N ARG A 111 -3.35 17.75 2.03
CA ARG A 111 -3.34 19.22 1.85
C ARG A 111 -3.75 19.61 0.44
N ASN A 112 -3.29 18.85 -0.56
CA ASN A 112 -3.57 19.10 -1.98
C ASN A 112 -4.84 18.39 -2.49
N ARG A 113 -5.60 17.71 -1.61
CA ARG A 113 -6.83 16.96 -1.97
C ARG A 113 -6.61 15.97 -3.12
N ILE A 114 -5.56 15.17 -3.03
CA ILE A 114 -5.17 14.20 -4.07
C ILE A 114 -5.80 12.83 -3.79
N GLY A 115 -6.35 12.20 -4.82
CA GLY A 115 -6.79 10.80 -4.79
C GLY A 115 -7.81 10.52 -3.69
N VAL A 116 -7.50 9.63 -2.76
CA VAL A 116 -8.33 9.26 -1.62
C VAL A 116 -8.66 10.43 -0.68
N TRP A 117 -7.97 11.57 -0.84
CA TRP A 117 -8.24 12.83 -0.14
C TRP A 117 -9.02 13.86 -0.96
N ALA A 118 -9.36 13.56 -2.22
CA ALA A 118 -10.08 14.47 -3.11
C ALA A 118 -11.58 14.62 -2.76
N GLY A 119 -12.14 13.62 -2.07
CA GLY A 119 -13.53 13.59 -1.64
C GLY A 119 -13.69 13.05 -0.23
N ASN A 120 -14.92 13.05 0.26
CA ASN A 120 -15.27 12.45 1.54
C ASN A 120 -15.53 10.94 1.37
N TYR A 121 -14.50 10.19 0.99
CA TYR A 121 -14.59 8.75 0.83
C TYR A 121 -14.46 8.05 2.19
N GLU A 122 -15.24 6.98 2.37
CA GLU A 122 -15.10 6.12 3.53
C GLU A 122 -13.74 5.41 3.52
N LYS A 123 -13.05 5.40 4.66
CA LYS A 123 -11.75 4.75 4.77
C LYS A 123 -11.89 3.22 4.80
N PRO A 124 -10.92 2.47 4.26
CA PRO A 124 -11.01 1.02 4.11
C PRO A 124 -11.28 0.26 5.43
N TRP A 125 -10.63 0.66 6.53
CA TRP A 125 -10.88 0.04 7.84
C TRP A 125 -12.27 0.35 8.41
N ASP A 126 -12.92 1.44 8.02
CA ASP A 126 -14.30 1.75 8.40
C ASP A 126 -15.27 0.90 7.58
N TYR A 127 -15.06 0.83 6.27
CA TYR A 127 -15.82 -0.01 5.35
C TYR A 127 -15.82 -1.48 5.76
N ARG A 128 -14.65 -2.03 6.14
CA ARG A 128 -14.54 -3.43 6.59
C ARG A 128 -15.26 -3.72 7.90
N ARG A 129 -15.48 -2.73 8.77
CA ARG A 129 -16.20 -2.91 10.05
C ARG A 129 -17.72 -2.94 9.89
N LYS A 130 -18.24 -2.46 8.76
CA LYS A 130 -19.68 -2.43 8.45
C LYS A 130 -20.16 -3.68 7.71
N LYS A 131 -19.24 -4.55 7.28
CA LYS A 131 -19.52 -5.89 6.77
C LYS A 131 -19.45 -6.90 7.89
#